data_AF-A0A3P3WBA7-F1
#
_entry.id   AF-A0A3P3WBA7-F1
#
_cell.length_a   1.000
_cell.length_b   1.000
_cell.length_c   1.000
_cell.angle_alpha   90.00
_cell.angle_beta   90.00
_cell.angle_gamma   90.00
#
_symmetry.space_group_name_H-M   'P 1'
#
loop_
_entity.id
_entity.type
_entity.pdbx_description
1 polymer ?
#
loop_
_entity_poly.entity_id
_entity_poly.type
_entity_poly.pdbx_seq_one_letter_code
_entity_poly.pdbx_strand_id
1 'polypeptide(L)'
;MSKGTHPLNEVNPGYWGGGYIKGGPDSYLKVSLTNSTYIGEMTITKFDLANEIVSGTFWFDVQNPWTGEKIEVREGRFDTHFSQ
;
A
#
# COMPACT_ATOMS: atom_id res chain seq x y z
N MET A 1 -4.52 10.64 -13.46
CA MET A 1 -5.16 9.44 -12.88
C MET A 1 -6.65 9.71 -12.79
N SER A 2 -7.50 8.76 -13.15
CA SER A 2 -8.93 8.84 -12.85
C SER A 2 -9.23 8.12 -11.54
N LYS A 3 -10.40 8.38 -10.93
CA LYS A 3 -10.95 7.49 -9.90
C LYS A 3 -10.92 6.04 -10.39
N GLY A 4 -10.69 5.10 -9.49
CA GLY A 4 -10.59 3.68 -9.86
C GLY A 4 -9.94 2.84 -8.78
N THR A 5 -10.02 1.53 -8.98
CA THR A 5 -9.39 0.52 -8.12
C THR A 5 -8.14 -0.02 -8.80
N HIS A 6 -7.06 -0.12 -8.02
CA HIS A 6 -5.74 -0.53 -8.47
C HIS A 6 -5.24 -1.70 -7.61
N PRO A 7 -4.73 -2.78 -8.23
CA PRO A 7 -4.20 -3.91 -7.49
C PRO A 7 -2.87 -3.55 -6.82
N LEU A 8 -2.67 -4.09 -5.61
CA LEU A 8 -1.42 -4.05 -4.86
C LEU A 8 -0.84 -5.47 -4.84
N ASN A 9 0.06 -5.80 -5.77
CA ASN A 9 0.59 -7.17 -5.89
C ASN A 9 2.03 -7.27 -6.40
N GLU A 10 2.73 -6.14 -6.60
CA GLU A 10 4.16 -6.05 -6.98
C GLU A 10 4.63 -6.99 -8.10
N VAL A 11 3.74 -7.43 -9.00
CA VAL A 11 4.07 -8.49 -9.96
C VAL A 11 5.00 -7.99 -11.09
N ASN A 12 5.11 -6.67 -11.34
CA ASN A 12 6.09 -6.11 -12.28
C ASN A 12 6.62 -4.72 -11.88
N PRO A 13 7.72 -4.24 -12.49
CA PRO A 13 8.21 -2.86 -12.31
C PRO A 13 7.13 -1.84 -12.70
N GLY A 14 6.83 -0.90 -11.80
CA GLY A 14 5.81 0.14 -12.01
C GLY A 14 4.41 -0.18 -11.48
N TYR A 15 4.21 -1.34 -10.83
CA TYR A 15 2.96 -1.65 -10.14
C TYR A 15 2.98 -1.16 -8.69
N TRP A 16 1.80 -0.77 -8.21
CA TRP A 16 1.55 -0.31 -6.84
C TRP A 16 1.73 -1.47 -5.86
N GLY A 17 2.24 -1.19 -4.66
CA GLY A 17 2.47 -2.19 -3.62
C GLY A 17 2.18 -1.67 -2.22
N GLY A 18 1.76 -2.57 -1.34
CA GLY A 18 1.70 -2.33 0.11
C GLY A 18 3.01 -2.77 0.77
N GLY A 19 3.49 -2.01 1.75
CA GLY A 19 4.75 -2.31 2.43
C GLY A 19 4.61 -2.35 3.95
N TYR A 20 5.34 -3.26 4.58
CA TYR A 20 5.48 -3.36 6.02
C TYR A 20 6.96 -3.35 6.41
N ILE A 21 7.34 -2.36 7.22
CA ILE A 21 8.71 -2.15 7.68
C ILE A 21 8.73 -2.40 9.19
N LYS A 22 9.63 -3.27 9.66
CA LYS A 22 9.81 -3.54 11.09
C LYS A 22 11.28 -3.59 11.47
N GLY A 23 11.64 -2.80 12.48
CA GLY A 23 12.97 -2.82 13.09
C GLY A 23 13.21 -4.07 13.92
N GLY A 24 14.42 -4.62 13.80
CA GLY A 24 14.95 -5.70 14.60
C GLY A 24 15.80 -5.22 15.79
N PRO A 25 16.23 -6.16 16.65
CA PRO A 25 16.99 -5.87 17.88
C PRO A 25 18.39 -5.27 17.64
N ASP A 26 18.90 -5.33 16.41
CA ASP A 26 20.22 -4.89 15.98
C ASP A 26 20.18 -3.64 15.08
N SER A 27 19.09 -2.86 15.14
CA SER A 27 18.82 -1.72 14.24
C SER A 27 18.64 -2.11 12.76
N TYR A 28 18.53 -3.40 12.45
CA TYR A 28 18.25 -3.86 11.09
C TYR A 28 16.78 -3.67 10.74
N LEU A 29 16.49 -2.99 9.63
CA LEU A 29 15.14 -2.88 9.10
C LEU A 29 14.89 -4.04 8.13
N LYS A 30 13.82 -4.80 8.36
CA LYS A 30 13.29 -5.69 7.33
C LYS A 30 12.02 -5.11 6.72
N VAL A 31 11.90 -5.34 5.42
CA VAL A 31 10.76 -4.92 4.62
C VAL A 31 10.12 -6.15 4.01
N SER A 32 8.80 -6.21 4.08
CA SER A 32 8.00 -7.08 3.24
C SER A 32 7.07 -6.24 2.40
N LEU A 33 6.86 -6.69 1.17
CA LEU A 33 5.97 -6.06 0.21
C LEU A 33 4.88 -7.06 -0.20
N THR A 34 3.73 -6.53 -0.64
CA THR A 34 2.71 -7.33 -1.34
C THR A 34 3.34 -8.04 -2.54
N ASN A 35 2.86 -9.23 -2.90
CA ASN A 35 3.36 -10.01 -4.03
C ASN A 35 2.22 -10.82 -4.66
N SER A 36 2.52 -11.79 -5.53
CA SER A 36 1.51 -12.66 -6.16
C SER A 36 0.69 -13.51 -5.18
N THR A 37 1.17 -13.73 -3.96
CA THR A 37 0.47 -14.45 -2.89
C THR A 37 -0.23 -13.51 -1.91
N TYR A 38 0.49 -12.47 -1.47
CA TYR A 38 -0.01 -11.48 -0.52
C TYR A 38 -0.41 -10.21 -1.25
N ILE A 39 -1.70 -10.08 -1.55
CA ILE A 39 -2.23 -9.02 -2.42
C ILE A 39 -3.01 -7.97 -1.64
N GLY A 40 -3.42 -6.92 -2.33
CA GLY A 40 -4.39 -5.95 -1.85
C GLY A 40 -4.98 -5.11 -2.97
N GLU A 41 -5.75 -4.10 -2.58
CA GLU A 41 -6.33 -3.13 -3.49
C GLU A 41 -6.32 -1.74 -2.88
N MET A 42 -6.15 -0.73 -3.74
CA MET A 42 -6.32 0.67 -3.42
C MET A 42 -7.43 1.24 -4.32
N THR A 43 -8.37 1.96 -3.74
CA THR A 43 -9.43 2.66 -4.47
C THR A 43 -9.30 4.16 -4.27
N ILE A 44 -9.10 4.90 -5.36
CA ILE A 44 -9.12 6.37 -5.36
C ILE A 44 -10.59 6.82 -5.44
N THR A 45 -11.09 7.42 -4.36
CA THR A 45 -12.48 7.89 -4.25
C THR A 45 -12.62 9.36 -4.65
N LYS A 46 -11.56 10.16 -4.45
CA LYS A 46 -11.50 11.58 -4.84
C LYS A 46 -10.17 11.87 -5.55
N PHE A 47 -10.28 12.56 -6.68
CA PHE A 47 -9.15 13.13 -7.40
C PHE A 47 -9.58 14.51 -7.89
N ASP A 48 -9.10 15.55 -7.23
CA ASP A 48 -9.44 16.95 -7.46
C ASP A 48 -8.17 17.72 -7.77
N LEU A 49 -7.97 17.99 -9.06
CA LEU A 49 -6.78 18.69 -9.56
C LEU A 49 -6.76 20.17 -9.18
N ALA A 50 -7.92 20.81 -9.01
CA ALA A 50 -7.99 22.23 -8.72
C ALA A 50 -7.57 22.53 -7.28
N ASN A 51 -7.94 21.64 -6.35
CA ASN A 51 -7.57 21.74 -4.95
C ASN A 51 -6.38 20.86 -4.58
N GLU A 52 -5.78 20.18 -5.55
CA GLU A 52 -4.64 19.29 -5.35
C GLU A 52 -4.93 18.16 -4.35
N ILE A 53 -6.16 17.64 -4.30
CA ILE A 53 -6.58 16.61 -3.34
C ILE A 53 -6.66 15.24 -4.00
N VAL A 54 -6.09 14.23 -3.34
CA VAL A 54 -6.33 12.82 -3.63
C VAL A 54 -6.71 12.08 -2.35
N SER A 55 -7.80 11.34 -2.41
CA SER A 55 -8.31 10.58 -1.27
C SER A 55 -8.75 9.19 -1.72
N GLY A 56 -8.68 8.23 -0.81
CA GLY A 56 -9.03 6.86 -1.14
C GLY A 56 -8.99 5.92 0.05
N THR A 57 -9.26 4.66 -0.25
CA THR A 57 -9.22 3.56 0.71
C THR A 57 -8.27 2.48 0.21
N PHE A 58 -7.73 1.68 1.12
CA PHE A 58 -6.89 0.55 0.77
C PHE A 58 -7.02 -0.60 1.76
N TRP A 59 -6.75 -1.80 1.28
CA TRP A 59 -6.54 -2.99 2.11
C TRP A 59 -5.43 -3.82 1.45
N PHE A 60 -4.65 -4.54 2.25
CA PHE A 60 -3.70 -5.52 1.71
C PHE A 60 -3.28 -6.53 2.77
N ASP A 61 -2.82 -7.67 2.29
CA ASP A 61 -2.09 -8.66 3.07
C ASP A 61 -0.60 -8.54 2.81
N VAL A 62 0.20 -8.79 3.82
CA VAL A 62 1.66 -8.85 3.70
C VAL A 62 2.22 -9.85 4.71
N GLN A 63 3.35 -10.46 4.39
CA GLN A 63 4.02 -11.34 5.33
C GLN A 63 4.87 -10.54 6.32
N ASN A 64 4.80 -10.85 7.61
CA ASN A 64 5.72 -10.32 8.61
C ASN A 64 7.16 -10.79 8.27
N PRO A 65 8.12 -9.89 8.03
CA PRO A 65 9.46 -10.27 7.59
C PRO A 65 10.31 -10.99 8.65
N TRP A 66 9.83 -11.02 9.90
CA TRP A 66 10.52 -11.65 11.03
C TRP A 66 9.86 -12.96 11.46
N THR A 67 8.52 -13.01 11.49
CA THR A 67 7.78 -14.19 11.99
C THR A 67 7.22 -15.06 10.87
N GLY A 68 7.13 -14.55 9.64
CA GLY A 68 6.49 -15.25 8.53
C GLY A 68 4.96 -15.28 8.59
N GLU A 69 4.37 -14.72 9.66
CA GLU A 69 2.92 -14.65 9.84
C GLU A 69 2.29 -13.67 8.86
N LYS A 70 1.03 -13.92 8.49
CA LYS A 70 0.26 -12.99 7.67
C LYS A 70 -0.17 -11.78 8.52
N ILE A 71 0.09 -10.58 8.01
CA ILE A 71 -0.43 -9.33 8.53
C ILE A 71 -1.55 -8.86 7.59
N GLU A 72 -2.67 -8.49 8.19
CA GLU A 72 -3.86 -8.03 7.48
C GLU A 72 -4.07 -6.54 7.75
N VAL A 73 -3.93 -5.71 6.72
CA VAL A 73 -4.27 -4.28 6.77
C VAL A 73 -5.65 -4.12 6.14
N ARG A 74 -6.59 -3.55 6.90
CA ARG A 74 -8.00 -3.42 6.52
C ARG A 74 -8.47 -1.99 6.76
N GLU A 75 -9.47 -1.59 5.97
CA GLU A 75 -10.15 -0.30 6.10
C GLU A 75 -9.21 0.93 6.10
N GLY A 76 -8.04 0.80 5.47
CA GLY A 76 -7.08 1.88 5.35
C GLY A 76 -7.69 3.04 4.57
N ARG A 77 -7.37 4.26 4.98
CA ARG A 77 -7.84 5.49 4.34
C ARG A 77 -6.70 6.47 4.20
N PHE A 78 -6.71 7.22 3.11
CA PHE A 78 -5.84 8.36 2.93
C PHE A 78 -6.64 9.54 2.38
N ASP A 79 -6.24 10.72 2.79
CA ASP A 79 -6.75 11.99 2.30
C ASP A 79 -5.58 12.98 2.36
N THR A 80 -5.05 13.35 1.20
CA THR A 80 -3.81 14.13 1.12
C THR A 80 -3.85 15.15 -0.01
N HIS A 81 -3.04 16.18 0.15
CA HIS A 81 -2.67 17.04 -0.96
C HIS A 81 -1.53 16.41 -1.78
N PHE A 82 -1.46 16.73 -3.08
CA PHE A 82 -0.37 16.33 -3.98
C PHE A 82 0.12 17.52 -4.80
N SER A 83 1.43 17.66 -4.98
CA SER A 83 2.02 18.66 -5.88
C SER A 83 2.40 18.01 -7.22
N GLN A 84 2.40 18.80 -8.30
CA GLN A 84 2.89 18.39 -9.63
C GLN A 84 4.37 18.70 -9.84
#